data_AF-N9M712-F1
#
_entry.id   AF-N9M712-F1
#
_cell.length_a   1.000
_cell.length_b   1.000
_cell.length_c   1.000
_cell.angle_alpha   90.00
_cell.angle_beta   90.00
_cell.angle_gamma   90.00
#
_symmetry.space_group_name_H-M   'P 1'
#
loop_
_entity.id
_entity.type
_entity.pdbx_description
1 polymer ?
#
loop_
_entity_poly.entity_id
_entity_poly.type
_entity_poly.pdbx_seq_one_letter_code
_entity_poly.pdbx_strand_id
1 'polypeptide(L)'
;MAFDLVQYFSEQIKIQKPQLFDQYSSKERLYFIDEVNMLALGQLISLWKKDNQKLYQEIKASDPLYIQGIARHLTTSAYNQSTLSASELESSISEILTLQFAELNQLDQTGSFGQTGLSELLLGQIEHLSGQAEDWVWSTNQLTELLGSKPVIQQEVSLETTIQEFNQMVHQAQHTEEISTPEPTTPTWSFIIAPVTALIILLFLYCSYIQLTTI
;
A
#
# COMPACT_ATOMS: atom_id res chain seq x y z
N MET A 1 -19.63 12.35 -14.43
CA MET A 1 -18.98 11.93 -13.18
C MET A 1 -19.16 10.43 -13.09
N ALA A 2 -18.07 9.67 -12.96
CA ALA A 2 -18.16 8.24 -12.70
C ALA A 2 -18.72 8.01 -11.28
N PHE A 3 -19.44 6.92 -11.08
CA PHE A 3 -19.99 6.56 -9.78
C PHE A 3 -18.86 6.07 -8.87
N ASP A 4 -18.77 6.61 -7.65
CA ASP A 4 -17.72 6.28 -6.68
C ASP A 4 -18.19 5.18 -5.72
N LEU A 5 -17.81 3.93 -6.00
CA LEU A 5 -18.12 2.79 -5.13
C LEU A 5 -17.33 2.82 -3.83
N VAL A 6 -16.13 3.41 -3.81
CA VAL A 6 -15.29 3.48 -2.62
C VAL A 6 -16.03 4.25 -1.53
N GLN A 7 -16.46 5.46 -1.87
CA GLN A 7 -17.21 6.32 -0.97
C GLN A 7 -18.60 5.74 -0.68
N TYR A 8 -19.30 5.25 -1.70
CA TYR A 8 -20.63 4.66 -1.53
C TYR A 8 -20.61 3.50 -0.52
N PHE A 9 -19.69 2.54 -0.64
CA PHE A 9 -19.60 1.44 0.30
C PHE A 9 -19.16 1.87 1.69
N SER A 10 -18.21 2.81 1.82
CA SER A 10 -17.83 3.36 3.12
C SER A 10 -19.05 3.92 3.87
N GLU A 11 -19.91 4.67 3.18
CA GLU A 11 -21.16 5.18 3.77
C GLU A 11 -22.16 4.08 4.08
N GLN A 12 -22.35 3.10 3.19
CA GLN A 12 -23.24 1.97 3.45
C GLN A 12 -22.79 1.14 4.66
N ILE A 13 -21.48 0.91 4.83
CA ILE A 13 -20.91 0.22 5.99
C ILE A 13 -21.22 0.99 7.27
N LYS A 14 -21.03 2.31 7.29
CA LYS A 14 -21.33 3.15 8.47
C LYS A 14 -22.80 3.07 8.88
N ILE A 15 -23.72 3.02 7.89
CA ILE A 15 -25.16 2.96 8.12
C ILE A 15 -25.60 1.57 8.58
N GLN A 16 -25.20 0.51 7.86
CA GLN A 16 -25.73 -0.84 8.05
C GLN A 16 -24.97 -1.65 9.10
N LYS A 17 -23.70 -1.31 9.34
CA LYS A 17 -22.83 -1.98 10.32
C LYS A 17 -22.30 -0.97 11.34
N PRO A 18 -23.18 -0.31 12.11
CA PRO A 18 -22.77 0.72 13.06
C PRO A 18 -21.96 0.17 14.24
N GLN A 19 -21.90 -1.16 14.41
CA GLN A 19 -21.19 -1.86 15.48
C GLN A 19 -19.76 -2.29 15.10
N LEU A 20 -19.42 -2.20 13.80
CA LEU A 20 -18.13 -2.65 13.30
C LEU A 20 -17.01 -1.74 13.84
N PHE A 21 -16.02 -2.34 14.49
CA PHE A 21 -14.89 -1.66 15.13
C PHE A 21 -15.27 -0.73 16.30
N ASP A 22 -16.38 -0.99 16.99
CA ASP A 22 -16.85 -0.19 18.13
C ASP A 22 -15.91 -0.17 19.34
N GLN A 23 -14.98 -1.13 19.42
CA GLN A 23 -13.92 -1.17 20.43
C GLN A 23 -12.87 -0.08 20.25
N TYR A 24 -12.81 0.59 19.09
CA TYR A 24 -11.83 1.62 18.77
C TYR A 24 -12.39 3.04 18.90
N SER A 25 -11.51 4.04 18.95
CA SER A 25 -11.95 5.44 18.90
C SER A 25 -12.63 5.75 17.57
N SER A 26 -13.47 6.80 17.51
CA SER A 26 -14.17 7.18 16.27
C SER A 26 -13.23 7.37 15.08
N LYS A 27 -12.01 7.88 15.31
CA LYS A 27 -11.02 8.10 14.25
C LYS A 27 -10.43 6.79 13.73
N GLU A 28 -10.01 5.92 14.64
CA GLU A 28 -9.46 4.59 14.31
C GLU A 28 -10.51 3.70 13.65
N ARG A 29 -11.75 3.76 14.15
CA ARG A 29 -12.88 3.06 13.54
C ARG A 29 -13.07 3.45 12.08
N LEU A 30 -13.09 4.75 11.77
CA LEU A 30 -13.20 5.22 10.39
C LEU A 30 -12.02 4.74 9.54
N TYR A 31 -10.80 4.83 10.07
CA TYR A 31 -9.61 4.33 9.41
C TYR A 31 -9.73 2.83 9.06
N PHE A 32 -10.15 1.98 10.00
CA PHE A 32 -10.31 0.55 9.75
C PHE A 32 -11.46 0.22 8.80
N ILE A 33 -12.56 0.98 8.85
CA ILE A 33 -13.64 0.84 7.86
C ILE A 33 -13.08 1.11 6.46
N ASP A 34 -12.37 2.22 6.27
CA ASP A 34 -11.86 2.60 4.96
C ASP A 34 -10.77 1.62 4.49
N GLU A 35 -9.83 1.24 5.36
CA GLU A 35 -8.77 0.26 5.07
C GLU A 35 -9.35 -1.07 4.58
N VAL A 36 -10.28 -1.64 5.34
CA VAL A 36 -10.88 -2.94 5.00
C VAL A 36 -11.82 -2.83 3.79
N ASN A 37 -12.54 -1.72 3.63
CA ASN A 37 -13.38 -1.46 2.46
C ASN A 37 -12.55 -1.43 1.17
N MET A 38 -11.41 -0.71 1.18
CA MET A 38 -10.50 -0.64 0.04
C MET A 38 -9.83 -1.98 -0.25
N LEU A 39 -9.42 -2.71 0.79
CA LEU A 39 -8.86 -4.06 0.65
C LEU A 39 -9.87 -5.01 0.00
N ALA A 40 -11.10 -5.04 0.51
CA ALA A 40 -12.17 -5.88 -0.03
C ALA A 40 -12.54 -5.49 -1.47
N LEU A 41 -12.74 -4.20 -1.75
CA LEU A 41 -13.10 -3.73 -3.10
C LEU A 41 -11.98 -3.97 -4.11
N GLY A 42 -10.72 -3.74 -3.73
CA GLY A 42 -9.56 -4.05 -4.57
C GLY A 42 -9.52 -5.54 -4.93
N GLN A 43 -9.88 -6.42 -3.99
CA GLN A 43 -9.96 -7.85 -4.24
C GLN A 43 -11.10 -8.21 -5.20
N LEU A 44 -12.27 -7.56 -5.10
CA LEU A 44 -13.35 -7.74 -6.06
C LEU A 44 -12.91 -7.36 -7.47
N ILE A 45 -12.21 -6.24 -7.64
CA ILE A 45 -11.71 -5.81 -8.94
C ILE A 45 -10.68 -6.80 -9.49
N SER A 46 -9.76 -7.28 -8.65
CA SER A 46 -8.77 -8.29 -9.04
C SER A 46 -9.42 -9.59 -9.50
N LEU A 47 -10.39 -10.10 -8.74
CA LEU A 47 -11.16 -11.28 -9.10
C LEU A 47 -12.00 -11.06 -10.37
N TRP A 48 -12.56 -9.86 -10.56
CA TRP A 48 -13.31 -9.52 -11.76
C TRP A 48 -12.44 -9.53 -13.02
N LYS A 49 -11.22 -8.98 -12.93
CA LYS A 49 -10.23 -9.02 -14.02
C LYS A 49 -9.84 -10.45 -14.40
N LYS A 50 -9.82 -11.35 -13.41
CA LYS A 50 -9.45 -12.77 -13.61
C LYS A 50 -10.58 -13.58 -14.23
N ASP A 51 -11.79 -13.48 -13.68
CA ASP A 51 -12.96 -14.21 -14.15
C ASP A 51 -14.24 -13.43 -13.76
N ASN A 52 -14.66 -12.55 -14.67
CA ASN A 52 -15.83 -11.71 -14.48
C ASN A 52 -17.15 -12.50 -14.44
N GLN A 53 -17.24 -13.65 -15.11
CA GLN A 53 -18.46 -14.45 -15.16
C GLN A 53 -18.66 -15.16 -13.82
N LYS A 54 -17.60 -15.76 -13.30
CA LYS A 54 -17.65 -16.39 -11.99
C LYS A 54 -18.00 -15.37 -10.91
N LEU A 55 -17.26 -14.26 -10.83
CA LEU A 55 -17.53 -13.27 -9.78
C LEU A 55 -18.95 -12.69 -9.89
N TYR A 56 -19.45 -12.44 -11.11
CA TYR A 56 -20.83 -12.00 -11.30
C TYR A 56 -21.86 -12.99 -10.73
N GLN A 57 -21.67 -14.29 -10.98
CA GLN A 57 -22.53 -15.33 -10.43
C GLN A 57 -22.46 -15.40 -8.90
N GLU A 58 -21.25 -15.32 -8.34
CA GLU A 58 -21.05 -15.33 -6.89
C GLU A 58 -21.68 -14.10 -6.21
N ILE A 59 -21.63 -12.93 -6.84
CA ILE A 59 -22.33 -11.71 -6.37
C ILE A 59 -23.84 -11.91 -6.37
N LYS A 60 -24.38 -12.60 -7.38
CA LYS A 60 -25.82 -12.90 -7.45
C LYS A 60 -26.27 -13.93 -6.43
N ALA A 61 -25.43 -14.94 -6.19
CA ALA A 61 -25.70 -16.01 -5.23
C ALA A 61 -25.50 -15.56 -3.78
N SER A 62 -24.63 -14.58 -3.54
CA SER A 62 -24.19 -14.15 -2.21
C SER A 62 -23.68 -15.32 -1.37
N ASP A 63 -22.87 -16.22 -1.95
CA ASP A 63 -22.38 -17.42 -1.27
C ASP A 63 -21.47 -17.06 -0.08
N PRO A 64 -21.86 -17.40 1.17
CA PRO A 64 -21.05 -17.13 2.35
C PRO A 64 -19.69 -17.86 2.33
N LEU A 65 -19.60 -19.06 1.73
CA LEU A 65 -18.35 -19.81 1.67
C LEU A 65 -17.35 -19.17 0.73
N TYR A 66 -17.84 -18.61 -0.39
CA TYR A 66 -17.01 -17.84 -1.31
C TYR A 66 -16.46 -16.59 -0.63
N ILE A 67 -17.32 -15.83 0.06
CA ILE A 67 -16.93 -14.64 0.82
C ILE A 67 -15.88 -14.98 1.88
N GLN A 68 -16.10 -16.04 2.67
CA GLN A 68 -15.13 -16.49 3.67
C GLN A 68 -13.81 -16.93 3.02
N GLY A 69 -13.87 -17.57 1.85
CA GLY A 69 -12.69 -17.94 1.07
C GLY A 69 -11.85 -16.72 0.68
N ILE A 70 -12.51 -15.64 0.24
CA ILE A 70 -11.84 -14.37 -0.06
C ILE A 70 -11.24 -13.76 1.21
N ALA A 71 -12.01 -13.67 2.29
CA ALA A 71 -11.55 -13.09 3.55
C ALA A 71 -10.29 -13.80 4.06
N ARG A 72 -10.29 -15.13 4.08
CA ARG A 72 -9.14 -15.93 4.49
C ARG A 72 -7.94 -15.74 3.56
N HIS A 73 -8.15 -15.63 2.26
CA HIS A 73 -7.05 -15.36 1.31
C HIS A 73 -6.37 -14.02 1.59
N LEU A 74 -7.16 -12.97 1.83
CA LEU A 74 -6.64 -11.64 2.15
C LEU A 74 -5.92 -11.63 3.51
N THR A 75 -6.50 -12.23 4.53
CA THR A 75 -5.90 -12.30 5.87
C THR A 75 -4.58 -13.08 5.88
N THR A 76 -4.48 -14.16 5.12
CA THR A 76 -3.28 -15.04 5.08
C THR A 76 -2.24 -14.66 4.02
N SER A 77 -2.48 -13.58 3.27
CA SER A 77 -1.53 -13.07 2.28
C SER A 77 -0.21 -12.68 2.92
N ALA A 78 0.90 -13.00 2.25
CA ALA A 78 2.24 -12.59 2.69
C ALA A 78 2.46 -11.06 2.63
N TYR A 79 1.63 -10.35 1.86
CA TYR A 79 1.68 -8.89 1.73
C TYR A 79 0.75 -8.18 2.72
N ASN A 80 -0.04 -8.92 3.52
CA ASN A 80 -0.93 -8.31 4.50
C ASN A 80 -0.11 -7.62 5.60
N GLN A 81 -0.37 -6.32 5.83
CA GLN A 81 0.27 -5.51 6.87
C GLN A 81 -0.75 -4.80 7.76
N SER A 82 -2.01 -5.24 7.76
CA SER A 82 -3.06 -4.72 8.63
C SER A 82 -2.63 -4.78 10.11
N THR A 83 -2.99 -3.75 10.87
CA THR A 83 -2.73 -3.69 12.31
C THR A 83 -3.77 -4.44 13.15
N LEU A 84 -4.91 -4.80 12.56
CA LEU A 84 -5.94 -5.64 13.17
C LEU A 84 -5.44 -7.06 13.40
N SER A 85 -5.99 -7.74 14.43
CA SER A 85 -5.69 -9.16 14.64
C SER A 85 -6.23 -10.01 13.49
N ALA A 86 -5.59 -11.14 13.18
CA ALA A 86 -5.99 -11.97 12.04
C ALA A 86 -7.47 -12.42 12.09
N SER A 87 -7.95 -12.81 13.28
CA SER A 87 -9.34 -13.22 13.47
C SER A 87 -10.32 -12.06 13.26
N GLU A 88 -9.94 -10.87 13.70
CA GLU A 88 -10.76 -9.67 13.57
C GLU A 88 -10.79 -9.18 12.13
N LEU A 89 -9.63 -9.15 11.46
CA LEU A 89 -9.53 -8.81 10.06
C LEU A 89 -10.36 -9.74 9.18
N GLU A 90 -10.26 -11.06 9.38
CA GLU A 90 -11.05 -12.03 8.61
C GLU A 90 -12.56 -11.85 8.82
N SER A 91 -12.99 -11.61 10.07
CA SER A 91 -14.40 -11.32 10.38
C SER A 91 -14.85 -10.04 9.70
N SER A 92 -14.09 -8.95 9.84
CA SER A 92 -14.45 -7.64 9.28
C SER A 92 -14.46 -7.64 7.76
N ILE A 93 -13.50 -8.31 7.10
CA ILE A 93 -13.50 -8.49 5.65
C ILE A 93 -14.74 -9.26 5.21
N SER A 94 -15.10 -10.35 5.90
CA SER A 94 -16.30 -11.13 5.56
C SER A 94 -17.58 -10.30 5.67
N GLU A 95 -17.71 -9.50 6.74
CA GLU A 95 -18.86 -8.62 6.92
C GLU A 95 -18.96 -7.53 5.85
N ILE A 96 -17.84 -6.89 5.55
CA ILE A 96 -17.77 -5.84 4.53
C ILE A 96 -18.04 -6.42 3.14
N LEU A 97 -17.44 -7.55 2.78
CA LEU A 97 -17.69 -8.22 1.50
C LEU A 97 -19.16 -8.63 1.35
N THR A 98 -19.78 -9.15 2.42
CA THR A 98 -21.21 -9.50 2.41
C THR A 98 -22.07 -8.29 2.06
N LEU A 99 -21.76 -7.13 2.66
CA LEU A 99 -22.44 -5.88 2.35
C LEU A 99 -22.16 -5.44 0.91
N GLN A 100 -20.89 -5.42 0.48
CA GLN A 100 -20.52 -5.03 -0.89
C GLN A 100 -21.20 -5.90 -1.94
N PHE A 101 -21.32 -7.22 -1.72
CA PHE A 101 -22.05 -8.13 -2.61
C PHE A 101 -23.54 -7.77 -2.69
N ALA A 102 -24.19 -7.55 -1.54
CA ALA A 102 -25.59 -7.17 -1.48
C ALA A 102 -25.84 -5.85 -2.21
N GLU A 103 -24.98 -4.86 -1.99
CA GLU A 103 -25.05 -3.55 -2.64
C GLU A 103 -24.81 -3.63 -4.15
N LEU A 104 -23.79 -4.38 -4.61
CA LEU A 104 -23.55 -4.59 -6.04
C LEU A 104 -24.73 -5.29 -6.71
N ASN A 105 -25.34 -6.28 -6.04
CA ASN A 105 -26.51 -6.96 -6.56
C ASN A 105 -27.73 -6.02 -6.62
N GLN A 106 -27.93 -5.16 -5.62
CA GLN A 106 -28.99 -4.16 -5.61
C GLN A 106 -28.78 -3.11 -6.71
N LEU A 107 -27.55 -2.62 -6.90
CA LEU A 107 -27.20 -1.70 -7.99
C LEU A 107 -27.49 -2.33 -9.35
N ASP A 108 -27.11 -3.60 -9.55
CA ASP A 108 -27.41 -4.33 -10.78
C ASP A 108 -28.91 -4.51 -11.03
N GLN A 109 -29.69 -4.84 -10.00
CA GLN A 109 -31.14 -4.99 -10.12
C GLN A 109 -31.84 -3.67 -10.42
N THR A 110 -31.44 -2.59 -9.74
CA THR A 110 -32.06 -1.27 -9.87
C THR A 110 -31.68 -0.61 -11.20
N GLY A 111 -30.40 -0.72 -11.59
CA GLY A 111 -29.87 -0.14 -12.82
C GLY A 111 -30.05 -1.02 -14.06
N SER A 112 -30.40 -2.31 -13.89
CA SER A 112 -30.42 -3.31 -14.96
C SER A 112 -29.09 -3.35 -15.75
N PHE A 113 -27.96 -3.23 -15.03
CA PHE A 113 -26.63 -3.11 -15.62
C PHE A 113 -26.19 -4.37 -16.37
N GLY A 114 -26.57 -5.54 -15.86
CA GLY A 114 -26.03 -6.82 -16.27
C GLY A 114 -24.53 -6.91 -16.01
N GLN A 115 -23.94 -7.99 -16.52
CA GLN A 115 -22.51 -8.23 -16.35
C GLN A 115 -21.65 -7.10 -16.95
N THR A 116 -22.03 -6.58 -18.13
CA THR A 116 -21.27 -5.52 -18.81
C THR A 116 -21.27 -4.22 -18.00
N GLY A 117 -22.43 -3.77 -17.53
CA GLY A 117 -22.49 -2.52 -16.75
C GLY A 117 -21.80 -2.63 -15.40
N LEU A 118 -21.88 -3.78 -14.71
CA LEU A 118 -21.06 -4.00 -13.52
C LEU A 118 -19.55 -4.04 -13.82
N SER A 119 -19.16 -4.51 -15.02
CA SER A 119 -17.76 -4.46 -15.44
C SER A 119 -17.27 -3.02 -15.59
N GLU A 120 -18.05 -2.14 -16.22
CA GLU A 120 -17.72 -0.73 -16.32
C GLU A 120 -17.65 -0.07 -14.95
N LEU A 121 -18.61 -0.39 -14.08
CA LEU A 121 -18.69 0.15 -12.73
C LEU A 121 -17.46 -0.26 -11.89
N LEU A 122 -17.13 -1.54 -11.81
CA LEU A 122 -16.01 -2.05 -11.00
C LEU A 122 -14.65 -1.61 -11.55
N LEU A 123 -14.44 -1.72 -12.87
CA LEU A 123 -13.15 -1.34 -13.47
C LEU A 123 -12.94 0.18 -13.44
N GLY A 124 -14.01 0.97 -13.48
CA GLY A 124 -13.95 2.42 -13.30
C GLY A 124 -13.47 2.84 -11.90
N GLN A 125 -13.48 1.96 -10.90
CA GLN A 125 -13.04 2.30 -9.55
C GLN A 125 -11.53 2.39 -9.37
N ILE A 126 -10.74 1.91 -10.34
CA ILE A 126 -9.27 2.01 -10.26
C ILE A 126 -8.83 3.47 -10.07
N GLU A 127 -9.46 4.42 -10.75
CA GLU A 127 -9.18 5.85 -10.58
C GLU A 127 -9.53 6.34 -9.17
N HIS A 128 -10.67 5.92 -8.63
CA HIS A 128 -11.14 6.31 -7.29
C HIS A 128 -10.29 5.71 -6.17
N LEU A 129 -9.72 4.51 -6.36
CA LEU A 129 -8.84 3.83 -5.40
C LEU A 129 -7.44 4.44 -5.36
N SER A 130 -7.01 5.08 -6.45
CA SER A 130 -5.69 5.70 -6.54
C SER A 130 -5.46 6.72 -5.42
N GLY A 131 -4.45 6.46 -4.60
CA GLY A 131 -4.04 7.33 -3.50
C GLY A 131 -4.85 7.22 -2.21
N GLN A 132 -5.82 6.32 -2.14
CA GLN A 132 -6.68 6.16 -0.95
C GLN A 132 -6.08 5.21 0.10
N ALA A 133 -5.30 4.21 -0.31
CA ALA A 133 -4.75 3.18 0.57
C ALA A 133 -3.22 3.07 0.49
N GLU A 134 -2.65 2.37 1.48
CA GLU A 134 -1.23 2.00 1.50
C GLU A 134 -0.92 0.91 0.45
N ASP A 135 0.34 0.85 0.00
CA ASP A 135 0.78 -0.07 -1.07
C ASP A 135 0.61 -1.56 -0.74
N TRP A 136 0.59 -1.92 0.54
CA TRP A 136 0.38 -3.30 0.95
C TRP A 136 -1.03 -3.80 0.59
N VAL A 137 -2.02 -2.90 0.56
CA VAL A 137 -3.41 -3.20 0.15
C VAL A 137 -3.42 -3.58 -1.33
N TRP A 138 -2.72 -2.81 -2.16
CA TRP A 138 -2.61 -3.07 -3.59
C TRP A 138 -1.78 -4.30 -3.90
N SER A 139 -0.69 -4.50 -3.16
CA SER A 139 0.16 -5.70 -3.27
C SER A 139 -0.62 -6.97 -2.94
N THR A 140 -1.43 -6.93 -1.88
CA THR A 140 -2.29 -8.05 -1.47
C THR A 140 -3.31 -8.41 -2.56
N ASN A 141 -3.87 -7.40 -3.23
CA ASN A 141 -4.86 -7.59 -4.30
C ASN A 141 -4.25 -7.77 -5.70
N GLN A 142 -2.92 -7.76 -5.82
CA GLN A 142 -2.19 -7.81 -7.10
C GLN A 142 -2.55 -6.66 -8.06
N LEU A 143 -2.95 -5.49 -7.51
CA LEU A 143 -3.27 -4.28 -8.27
C LEU A 143 -2.01 -3.42 -8.44
N THR A 144 -1.06 -3.90 -9.25
CA THR A 144 0.26 -3.27 -9.39
C THR A 144 0.20 -1.85 -9.98
N GLU A 145 -0.87 -1.52 -10.71
CA GLU A 145 -1.12 -0.19 -11.26
C GLU A 145 -1.39 0.90 -10.20
N LEU A 146 -1.74 0.51 -8.97
CA LEU A 146 -2.03 1.43 -7.86
C LEU A 146 -0.85 1.61 -6.90
N LEU A 147 0.24 0.87 -7.08
CA LEU A 147 1.43 0.99 -6.23
C LEU A 147 2.08 2.37 -6.38
N GLY A 148 2.40 3.01 -5.25
CA GLY A 148 2.95 4.35 -5.19
C GLY A 148 1.94 5.47 -5.50
N SER A 149 0.65 5.16 -5.56
CA SER A 149 -0.40 6.15 -5.85
C SER A 149 -0.68 7.10 -4.68
N LYS A 150 -0.34 6.70 -3.45
CA LYS A 150 -0.53 7.54 -2.26
C LYS A 150 0.46 8.70 -2.27
N PRO A 151 -0.01 9.97 -2.26
CA PRO A 151 0.89 11.11 -2.23
C PRO A 151 1.76 11.03 -0.97
N VAL A 152 3.07 10.98 -1.16
CA VAL A 152 4.01 11.19 -0.07
C VAL A 152 3.83 12.63 0.37
N ILE A 153 3.37 12.84 1.61
CA ILE A 153 3.36 14.16 2.23
C ILE A 153 4.82 14.59 2.31
N GLN A 154 5.30 15.28 1.29
CA GLN A 154 6.58 15.97 1.35
C GLN A 154 6.41 17.01 2.45
N GLN A 155 7.12 16.83 3.56
CA GLN A 155 7.31 17.90 4.52
C GLN A 155 7.76 19.11 3.71
N GLU A 156 6.96 20.17 3.70
CA GLU A 156 7.35 21.44 3.11
C GLU A 156 8.64 21.86 3.82
N VAL A 157 9.79 21.57 3.19
CA VAL A 157 11.03 22.26 3.52
C VAL A 157 10.72 23.69 3.14
N SER A 158 10.38 24.50 4.15
CA SER A 158 10.02 25.90 3.98
C SER A 158 11.08 26.56 3.12
N LEU A 159 10.66 27.22 2.04
CA LEU A 159 11.54 28.01 1.17
C LEU A 159 12.38 28.99 2.01
N GLU A 160 11.84 29.47 3.13
CA GLU A 160 12.54 30.30 4.10
C GLU A 160 13.79 29.62 4.64
N THR A 161 13.70 28.34 5.02
CA THR A 161 14.84 27.54 5.53
C THR A 161 15.89 27.32 4.44
N THR A 162 15.44 27.05 3.20
CA THR A 162 16.35 26.89 2.05
C THR A 162 17.07 28.19 1.70
N ILE A 163 16.38 29.33 1.74
CA ILE A 163 16.97 30.65 1.51
C ILE A 163 17.89 31.05 2.66
N GLN A 164 17.56 30.66 3.89
CA GLN A 164 18.37 30.95 5.07
C GLN A 164 19.68 30.14 5.05
N GLU A 165 19.63 28.84 4.71
CA GLU A 165 20.82 28.01 4.51
C GLU A 165 21.64 28.49 3.29
N PHE A 166 21.00 28.93 2.22
CA PHE A 166 21.67 29.53 1.07
C PHE A 166 22.38 30.84 1.43
N ASN A 167 21.69 31.76 2.12
CA ASN A 167 22.29 33.01 2.59
C ASN A 167 23.44 32.74 3.57
N GLN A 168 23.29 31.74 4.44
CA GLN A 168 24.36 31.34 5.37
C GLN A 168 25.59 30.80 4.63
N MET A 169 25.40 30.01 3.58
CA MET A 169 26.47 29.50 2.73
C MET A 169 27.14 30.62 1.90
N VAL A 170 26.37 31.58 1.39
CA VAL A 170 26.87 32.74 0.65
C VAL A 170 27.65 33.71 1.56
N HIS A 171 27.17 33.95 2.78
CA HIS A 171 27.88 34.77 3.76
C HIS A 171 29.16 34.09 4.29
N GLN A 172 29.18 32.75 4.39
CA GLN A 172 30.40 32.00 4.69
C GLN A 172 31.46 32.12 3.59
N ALA A 173 31.06 32.27 2.34
CA ALA A 173 31.98 32.46 1.21
C ALA A 173 32.60 33.88 1.13
N GLN A 174 32.02 34.88 1.80
CA GLN A 174 32.49 36.27 1.74
C GLN A 174 33.45 36.67 2.87
N HIS A 175 33.51 35.89 3.96
CA HIS A 175 34.46 36.09 5.05
C HIS A 175 35.45 34.92 5.11
N THR A 176 36.44 34.92 4.22
CA THR A 176 37.65 34.13 4.42
C THR A 176 38.86 34.90 3.88
N GLU A 177 39.27 35.92 4.62
CA GLU A 177 40.69 36.25 4.72
C GLU A 177 41.21 35.59 6.01
N GLU A 178 42.22 34.75 5.83
CA GLU A 178 43.08 34.09 6.83
C GLU A 178 42.42 33.31 7.97
N ILE A 179 42.10 32.03 7.73
CA ILE A 179 42.07 31.01 8.79
C ILE A 179 42.75 29.74 8.30
N SER A 180 43.81 29.38 9.02
CA SER A 180 44.57 28.14 8.96
C SER A 180 43.69 26.92 8.75
N THR A 181 44.03 26.11 7.77
CA THR A 181 43.38 24.83 7.42
C THR A 181 43.35 23.89 8.64
N PRO A 182 42.17 23.52 9.20
CA PRO A 182 42.05 22.26 9.92
C PRO A 182 41.80 21.17 8.89
N GLU A 183 42.65 20.15 8.94
CA GLU A 183 42.64 18.96 8.07
C GLU A 183 41.24 18.31 7.99
N PRO A 184 40.90 17.70 6.84
CA PRO A 184 39.64 16.98 6.68
C PRO A 184 39.55 15.85 7.71
N THR A 185 38.57 15.94 8.61
CA THR A 185 38.22 14.87 9.56
C THR A 185 37.66 13.68 8.78
N THR A 186 38.54 12.86 8.22
CA THR A 186 38.16 11.52 7.77
C THR A 186 37.75 10.73 9.01
N PRO A 187 36.54 10.14 9.07
CA PRO A 187 36.13 9.35 10.21
C PRO A 187 37.14 8.22 10.43
N THR A 188 37.65 8.08 11.66
CA THR A 188 38.72 7.13 12.04
C THR A 188 38.44 5.68 11.61
N TRP A 189 37.17 5.32 11.46
CA TRP A 189 36.71 4.03 10.93
C TRP A 189 37.19 3.75 9.48
N SER A 190 37.41 4.78 8.66
CA SER A 190 37.90 4.66 7.28
C SER A 190 39.30 4.04 7.21
N PHE A 191 40.18 4.37 8.17
CA PHE A 191 41.52 3.80 8.27
C PHE A 191 41.53 2.31 8.65
N ILE A 192 40.46 1.82 9.29
CA ILE A 192 40.34 0.41 9.70
C ILE A 192 39.65 -0.40 8.59
N ILE A 193 38.62 0.14 7.96
CA ILE A 193 37.83 -0.56 6.95
C ILE A 193 38.62 -0.74 5.65
N ALA A 194 39.43 0.24 5.25
CA ALA A 194 40.22 0.17 4.02
C ALA A 194 41.19 -1.05 3.96
N PRO A 195 42.07 -1.30 4.95
CA PRO A 195 42.97 -2.45 4.91
C PRO A 195 42.23 -3.79 5.06
N VAL A 196 41.14 -3.84 5.84
CA VAL A 196 40.33 -5.06 5.99
C VAL A 196 39.68 -5.44 4.66
N THR A 197 39.12 -4.47 3.96
CA THR A 197 38.48 -4.69 2.64
C THR A 197 39.50 -5.17 1.62
N ALA A 198 40.69 -4.55 1.59
CA ALA A 198 41.78 -4.98 0.71
C ALA A 198 42.21 -6.43 0.99
N LEU A 199 42.28 -6.84 2.27
CA LEU A 199 42.66 -8.20 2.66
C LEU A 199 41.60 -9.24 2.25
N ILE A 200 40.31 -8.91 2.38
CA ILE A 200 39.20 -9.76 1.92
C ILE A 200 39.26 -9.98 0.41
N ILE A 201 39.48 -8.93 -0.37
CA ILE A 201 39.60 -9.02 -1.84
C ILE A 201 40.80 -9.91 -2.22
N LEU A 202 41.94 -9.74 -1.54
CA LEU A 202 43.15 -10.53 -1.79
C LEU A 202 42.94 -12.01 -1.45
N LEU A 203 42.27 -12.33 -0.34
CA LEU A 203 41.87 -13.69 0.02
C LEU A 203 40.94 -14.31 -1.02
N PHE A 204 39.95 -13.55 -1.50
CA PHE A 204 39.01 -14.03 -2.51
C PHE A 204 39.72 -14.35 -3.84
N LEU A 205 40.64 -13.48 -4.27
CA LEU A 205 41.47 -13.71 -5.45
C LEU A 205 42.41 -14.91 -5.27
N TYR A 206 42.99 -15.09 -4.08
CA TYR A 206 43.85 -16.23 -3.78
C TYR A 206 43.08 -17.55 -3.80
N CYS A 207 41.89 -17.61 -3.18
CA CYS A 207 41.01 -18.78 -3.24
C CYS A 207 40.58 -19.10 -4.68
N SER A 208 40.22 -18.08 -5.46
CA SER A 208 39.88 -18.25 -6.88
C SER A 208 41.07 -18.78 -7.69
N TYR A 209 42.29 -18.29 -7.40
CA TYR A 209 43.51 -18.76 -8.05
C TYR A 209 43.84 -20.23 -7.71
N ILE A 210 43.67 -20.64 -6.44
CA ILE A 210 43.84 -22.05 -6.04
C ILE A 210 42.80 -22.94 -6.73
N GLN A 211 41.53 -22.53 -6.78
CA GLN A 211 40.50 -23.29 -7.50
C GLN A 211 40.84 -23.46 -8.98
N LEU A 212 41.43 -22.45 -9.62
CA LEU A 212 41.83 -22.51 -11.02
C LEU A 212 43.06 -23.40 -11.28
N THR A 213 43.94 -23.55 -10.29
CA THR A 213 45.18 -24.37 -10.40
C THR A 213 45.02 -25.81 -9.91
N THR A 214 43.88 -26.16 -9.31
CA THR A 214 43.56 -27.52 -8.82
C THR A 214 42.60 -28.28 -9.75
N ILE A 215 42.40 -27.81 -10.98
CA ILE A 215 41.70 -28.49 -12.10
C ILE A 215 42.74 -28.84 -13.15
#